data_AF-A0A662IVR5-F1
#
_entry.id   AF-A0A662IVR5-F1
#
_cell.length_a   1.000
_cell.length_b   1.000
_cell.length_c   1.000
_cell.angle_alpha   90.00
_cell.angle_beta   90.00
_cell.angle_gamma   90.00
#
_symmetry.space_group_name_H-M   'P 1'
#
loop_
_entity.id
_entity.type
_entity.pdbx_description
1 polymer ?
#
loop_
_entity_poly.entity_id
_entity_poly.type
_entity_poly.pdbx_seq_one_letter_code
_entity_poly.pdbx_strand_id
1 'polypeptide(L)'
;IYKRLYCYMKALELRRRGLSYGDIRKIIRAELQWTPSKGELSEWLRGIHTPLGNVAVFDVRRPEVGLILGLILSDGDEYPCQGGYRENFYNTDPRLLMEFSEAAENLGLKAWRRERLSELQVPYSELEVKSTLAYLLLKRYDEFIVKAPSQVQLAFLRGLWLGDGSLRSHKFANTDLRLIEVVEEQPRKHHIEFTRQGPHPNRGLGEKLIYYVHVLDNSWHLFRALTQIAESPPRSACKSTV
;
A
#
# COMPACT_ATOMS: atom_id res chain seq x y z
N ILE A 1 7.66 17.44 -5.77
CA ILE A 1 8.15 16.82 -4.51
C ILE A 1 9.68 16.70 -4.49
N TYR A 2 10.33 16.06 -5.47
CA TYR A 2 11.79 15.86 -5.49
C TYR A 2 12.65 17.13 -5.33
N LYS A 3 12.37 18.21 -6.06
CA LYS A 3 13.09 19.50 -5.90
C LYS A 3 13.00 20.06 -4.48
N ARG A 4 11.84 19.89 -3.83
CA ARG A 4 11.55 20.40 -2.49
C ARG A 4 12.26 19.56 -1.41
N LEU A 5 12.27 18.23 -1.58
CA LEU A 5 13.04 17.30 -0.74
C LEU A 5 14.55 17.57 -0.83
N TYR A 6 15.08 17.67 -2.05
CA TYR A 6 16.49 18.02 -2.27
C TYR A 6 16.84 19.36 -1.61
N CYS A 7 16.00 20.37 -1.84
CA CYS A 7 16.17 21.70 -1.24
C CYS A 7 16.21 21.65 0.29
N TYR A 8 15.36 20.84 0.93
CA TYR A 8 15.34 20.68 2.39
C TYR A 8 16.61 20.01 2.92
N MET A 9 17.03 18.90 2.30
CA MET A 9 18.26 18.21 2.68
C MET A 9 19.48 19.14 2.54
N LYS A 10 19.54 19.87 1.43
CA LYS A 10 20.59 20.88 1.18
C LYS A 10 20.56 22.01 2.19
N ALA A 11 19.37 22.53 2.53
CA ALA A 11 19.21 23.57 3.54
C ALA A 11 19.73 23.11 4.92
N LEU A 12 19.41 21.88 5.33
CA LEU A 12 19.93 21.30 6.58
C LEU A 12 21.46 21.18 6.56
N GLU A 13 22.03 20.70 5.46
CA GLU A 13 23.48 20.60 5.27
C GLU A 13 24.16 21.97 5.39
N LEU A 14 23.67 22.97 4.65
CA LEU A 14 24.22 24.32 4.66
C LEU A 14 24.04 25.00 6.03
N ARG A 15 22.94 24.72 6.73
CA ARG A 15 22.71 25.24 8.08
C ARG A 15 23.69 24.65 9.10
N ARG A 16 24.00 23.35 9.00
CA ARG A 16 25.04 22.70 9.82
C ARG A 16 26.43 23.30 9.60
N ARG A 17 26.69 23.84 8.40
CA ARG A 17 27.92 24.60 8.08
C ARG A 17 27.91 26.05 8.59
N GLY A 18 26.89 26.47 9.33
CA GLY A 18 26.81 27.80 9.92
C GLY A 18 26.32 28.91 8.98
N LEU A 19 25.84 28.58 7.78
CA LEU A 19 25.37 29.60 6.83
C LEU A 19 24.11 30.32 7.35
N SER A 20 24.00 31.60 6.99
CA SER A 20 22.82 32.41 7.27
C SER A 20 21.64 31.98 6.38
N TYR A 21 20.41 32.28 6.80
CA TYR A 21 19.22 32.03 5.97
C TYR A 21 19.32 32.71 4.60
N GLY A 22 19.98 33.87 4.50
CA GLY A 22 20.16 34.59 3.24
C GLY A 22 21.08 33.85 2.28
N ASP A 23 22.21 33.35 2.78
CA ASP A 23 23.20 32.63 1.98
C ASP A 23 22.67 31.27 1.52
N ILE A 24 21.96 30.57 2.41
CA ILE A 24 21.28 29.31 2.08
C ILE A 24 20.32 29.52 0.89
N ARG A 25 19.49 30.57 0.93
CA ARG A 25 18.55 30.88 -0.17
C ARG A 25 19.26 31.26 -1.47
N LYS A 26 20.37 32.00 -1.40
CA LYS A 26 21.17 32.34 -2.59
C LYS A 26 21.73 31.09 -3.27
N ILE A 27 22.34 30.19 -2.49
CA ILE A 27 22.92 28.94 -3.01
C ILE A 27 21.82 28.07 -3.63
N ILE A 28 20.72 27.85 -2.92
CA ILE A 28 19.61 27.02 -3.39
C ILE A 28 18.98 27.61 -4.67
N ARG A 29 18.80 28.93 -4.74
CA ARG A 29 18.26 29.59 -5.93
C ARG A 29 19.18 29.43 -7.14
N ALA A 30 20.49 29.51 -6.93
CA ALA A 30 21.47 29.30 -8.00
C ALA A 30 21.44 27.85 -8.52
N GLU A 31 21.31 26.86 -7.64
CA GLU A 31 21.28 25.44 -8.03
C GLU A 31 19.95 25.01 -8.67
N LEU A 32 18.81 25.41 -8.10
CA LEU A 32 17.50 24.83 -8.44
C LEU A 32 16.60 25.75 -9.26
N GLN A 33 17.02 26.99 -9.52
CA GLN A 33 16.18 28.06 -10.07
C GLN A 33 14.87 28.28 -9.28
N TRP A 34 14.85 27.80 -8.03
CA TRP A 34 13.72 27.86 -7.11
C TRP A 34 14.27 27.98 -5.70
N THR A 35 13.58 28.71 -4.81
CA THR A 35 13.96 28.81 -3.40
C THR A 35 12.69 28.88 -2.55
N PRO A 36 12.70 28.28 -1.34
CA PRO A 36 11.63 28.46 -0.38
C PRO A 36 11.53 29.93 0.07
N SER A 37 10.38 30.28 0.63
CA SER A 37 10.21 31.56 1.32
C SER A 37 11.11 31.63 2.57
N LYS A 38 11.33 32.83 3.12
CA LYS A 38 12.15 32.98 4.34
C LYS A 38 11.50 32.29 5.55
N GLY A 39 10.16 32.38 5.66
CA GLY A 39 9.39 31.74 6.73
C GLY A 39 9.47 30.21 6.64
N GLU A 40 9.15 29.69 5.46
CA GLU A 40 9.20 28.25 5.17
C GLU A 40 10.60 27.65 5.43
N LEU A 41 11.67 28.33 4.99
CA LEU A 41 13.03 27.89 5.27
C LEU A 41 13.35 27.90 6.78
N SER A 42 12.91 28.94 7.49
CA SER A 42 13.08 29.02 8.95
C SER A 42 12.35 27.89 9.66
N GLU A 43 11.11 27.61 9.27
CA GLU A 43 10.31 26.53 9.84
C GLU A 43 10.91 25.16 9.55
N TRP A 44 11.42 24.93 8.34
CA TRP A 44 12.16 23.72 7.97
C TRP A 44 13.40 23.52 8.85
N LEU A 45 14.23 24.55 9.00
CA LEU A 45 15.48 24.47 9.75
C LEU A 45 15.28 24.36 11.26
N ARG A 46 14.12 24.81 11.76
CA ARG A 46 13.69 24.64 13.16
C ARG A 46 12.98 23.30 13.41
N GLY A 47 12.75 22.50 12.38
CA GLY A 47 12.00 21.24 12.47
C GLY A 47 10.50 21.44 12.72
N ILE A 48 9.96 22.63 12.49
CA ILE A 48 8.52 22.93 12.65
C ILE A 48 7.72 22.34 11.47
N HIS A 49 8.25 22.50 10.26
CA HIS A 49 7.64 21.94 9.05
C HIS A 49 8.62 21.04 8.31
N THR A 50 8.07 20.06 7.61
CA THR A 50 8.83 19.22 6.69
C THR A 50 8.62 19.72 5.25
N PRO A 51 9.53 19.40 4.32
CA PRO A 51 9.32 19.69 2.90
C PRO A 51 8.12 18.95 2.32
N LEU A 52 7.61 17.95 3.04
CA LEU A 52 6.41 17.20 2.69
C LEU A 52 5.14 17.85 3.25
N GLY A 53 5.23 18.97 3.99
CA GLY A 53 4.08 19.67 4.54
C GLY A 53 3.32 18.82 5.55
N ASN A 54 2.02 18.62 5.32
CA ASN A 54 1.12 17.81 6.16
C ASN A 54 1.10 16.31 5.77
N VAL A 55 2.03 15.87 4.92
CA VAL A 55 2.12 14.45 4.58
C VAL A 55 2.62 13.68 5.80
N ALA A 56 1.80 12.74 6.26
CA ALA A 56 2.22 11.77 7.27
C ALA A 56 3.41 10.97 6.72
N VAL A 57 4.48 10.91 7.51
CA VAL A 57 5.69 10.13 7.22
C VAL A 57 5.75 8.98 8.22
N PHE A 58 5.93 7.76 7.72
CA PHE A 58 6.07 6.55 8.52
C PHE A 58 7.23 5.70 8.00
N ASP A 59 7.74 4.79 8.85
CA ASP A 59 8.79 3.85 8.45
C ASP A 59 8.23 2.83 7.45
N VAL A 60 8.69 2.92 6.19
CA VAL A 60 8.24 2.06 5.09
C VAL A 60 8.67 0.59 5.24
N ARG A 61 9.53 0.28 6.22
CA ARG A 61 10.00 -1.10 6.49
C ARG A 61 9.07 -1.88 7.42
N ARG A 62 8.01 -1.25 7.89
CA ARG A 62 7.01 -1.83 8.77
C ARG A 62 6.04 -2.73 8.01
N PRO A 63 5.69 -3.92 8.54
CA PRO A 63 4.79 -4.85 7.86
C PRO A 63 3.39 -4.26 7.59
N GLU A 64 2.92 -3.34 8.41
CA GLU A 64 1.65 -2.63 8.23
C GLU A 64 1.56 -1.93 6.87
N VAL A 65 2.69 -1.46 6.32
CA VAL A 65 2.76 -0.87 4.99
C VAL A 65 2.45 -1.91 3.92
N GLY A 66 3.05 -3.11 4.03
CA GLY A 66 2.79 -4.21 3.12
C GLY A 66 1.31 -4.60 3.15
N LEU A 67 0.76 -4.77 4.35
CA LEU A 67 -0.64 -5.15 4.54
C LEU A 67 -1.60 -4.14 3.91
N ILE A 68 -1.44 -2.85 4.21
CA ILE A 68 -2.29 -1.77 3.67
C ILE A 68 -2.22 -1.73 2.15
N LEU A 69 -1.02 -1.79 1.56
CA LEU A 69 -0.85 -1.78 0.11
C LEU A 69 -1.51 -3.00 -0.55
N GLY A 70 -1.34 -4.19 0.05
CA GLY A 70 -1.95 -5.43 -0.46
C GLY A 70 -3.47 -5.35 -0.46
N LEU A 71 -4.07 -4.87 0.64
CA LEU A 71 -5.53 -4.73 0.76
C LEU A 71 -6.11 -3.68 -0.18
N ILE A 72 -5.43 -2.56 -0.38
CA ILE A 72 -5.87 -1.52 -1.33
C ILE A 72 -5.77 -2.02 -2.77
N LEU A 73 -4.71 -2.75 -3.14
CA LEU A 73 -4.56 -3.28 -4.50
C LEU A 73 -5.53 -4.41 -4.83
N SER A 74 -6.12 -5.07 -3.83
CA SER A 74 -7.15 -6.09 -4.04
C SER A 74 -8.56 -5.48 -4.07
N ASP A 75 -9.00 -4.87 -2.96
CA ASP A 75 -10.39 -4.41 -2.77
C ASP A 75 -10.45 -2.90 -2.52
N GLY A 76 -9.56 -2.13 -3.12
CA GLY A 76 -9.46 -0.70 -2.88
C GLY A 76 -9.33 0.12 -4.15
N ASP A 77 -9.19 1.43 -3.93
CA ASP A 77 -8.86 2.38 -4.98
C ASP A 77 -8.08 3.58 -4.45
N GLU A 78 -7.44 4.29 -5.37
CA GLU A 78 -6.70 5.51 -5.04
C GLU A 78 -7.02 6.65 -6.00
N TYR A 79 -7.29 7.84 -5.45
CA TYR A 79 -7.58 9.03 -6.25
C TYR A 79 -6.87 10.28 -5.72
N PRO A 80 -6.43 11.19 -6.61
CA PRO A 80 -6.01 12.52 -6.20
C PRO A 80 -7.20 13.31 -5.65
N CYS A 81 -7.00 14.08 -4.58
CA CYS A 81 -8.01 14.98 -4.03
C CYS A 81 -7.44 16.37 -3.74
N GLN A 82 -8.32 17.36 -3.50
CA GLN A 82 -7.86 18.66 -3.02
C GLN A 82 -7.08 18.50 -1.70
N GLY A 83 -5.82 18.90 -1.71
CA GLY A 83 -4.94 18.82 -0.54
C GLY A 83 -4.20 17.49 -0.33
N GLY A 84 -4.23 16.54 -1.27
CA GLY A 84 -3.44 15.31 -1.16
C GLY A 84 -3.94 14.15 -2.02
N TYR A 85 -3.80 12.94 -1.47
CA TYR A 85 -4.25 11.70 -2.08
C TYR A 85 -5.10 10.93 -1.07
N ARG A 86 -6.08 10.20 -1.60
CA ARG A 86 -6.96 9.32 -0.83
C ARG A 86 -6.76 7.91 -1.32
N GLU A 87 -6.70 7.00 -0.37
CA GLU A 87 -6.71 5.58 -0.61
C GLU A 87 -7.88 4.98 0.17
N ASN A 88 -8.71 4.21 -0.52
CA ASN A 88 -9.84 3.54 0.10
C ASN A 88 -9.63 2.04 0.08
N PHE A 89 -10.13 1.38 1.11
CA PHE A 89 -10.27 -0.06 1.18
C PHE A 89 -11.73 -0.41 1.48
N TYR A 90 -12.29 -1.35 0.72
CA TYR A 90 -13.69 -1.75 0.82
C TYR A 90 -13.77 -3.20 1.30
N ASN A 91 -14.58 -3.47 2.33
CA ASN A 91 -14.83 -4.85 2.73
C ASN A 91 -16.14 -5.02 3.50
N THR A 92 -16.60 -6.27 3.61
CA THR A 92 -17.75 -6.65 4.43
C THR A 92 -17.33 -7.37 5.72
N ASP A 93 -16.10 -7.87 5.80
CA ASP A 93 -15.57 -8.52 7.01
C ASP A 93 -15.14 -7.46 8.05
N PRO A 94 -15.85 -7.32 9.19
CA PRO A 94 -15.49 -6.37 10.23
C PRO A 94 -14.11 -6.61 10.83
N ARG A 95 -13.60 -7.85 10.81
CA ARG A 95 -12.27 -8.16 11.36
C ARG A 95 -11.18 -7.60 10.46
N LEU A 96 -11.34 -7.73 9.15
CA LEU A 96 -10.37 -7.21 8.18
C LEU A 96 -10.37 -5.68 8.15
N LEU A 97 -11.55 -5.06 8.31
CA LEU A 97 -11.69 -3.60 8.46
C LEU A 97 -11.00 -3.09 9.74
N MET A 98 -11.15 -3.80 10.85
CA MET A 98 -10.47 -3.46 12.10
C MET A 98 -8.96 -3.59 11.96
N GLU A 99 -8.50 -4.67 11.35
CA GLU A 99 -7.07 -4.90 11.12
C GLU A 99 -6.44 -3.82 10.21
N PHE A 100 -7.13 -3.42 9.14
CA PHE A 100 -6.69 -2.29 8.31
C PHE A 100 -6.58 -1.00 9.14
N SER A 101 -7.57 -0.72 9.99
CA SER A 101 -7.62 0.48 10.81
C SER A 101 -6.48 0.51 11.84
N GLU A 102 -6.21 -0.61 12.49
CA GLU A 102 -5.09 -0.78 13.42
C GLU A 102 -3.74 -0.63 12.70
N ALA A 103 -3.59 -1.21 11.51
CA ALA A 103 -2.38 -1.05 10.69
C ALA A 103 -2.14 0.42 10.32
N ALA A 104 -3.20 1.14 9.94
CA ALA A 104 -3.15 2.57 9.64
C ALA A 104 -2.75 3.39 10.88
N GLU A 105 -3.42 3.16 12.02
CA GLU A 105 -3.13 3.85 13.29
C GLU A 105 -1.70 3.61 13.77
N ASN A 106 -1.21 2.38 13.62
CA ASN A 106 0.16 2.00 13.92
C ASN A 106 1.18 2.78 13.08
N LEU A 107 0.84 3.16 11.84
CA LEU A 107 1.65 4.03 10.98
C LEU A 107 1.42 5.54 11.25
N GLY A 108 0.63 5.89 12.27
CA GLY A 108 0.25 7.28 12.56
C GLY A 108 -0.74 7.87 11.54
N LEU A 109 -1.45 7.02 10.80
CA LEU A 109 -2.48 7.41 9.86
C LEU A 109 -3.85 7.33 10.52
N LYS A 110 -4.75 8.24 10.14
CA LYS A 110 -6.15 8.18 10.56
C LYS A 110 -6.97 7.48 9.49
N ALA A 111 -7.63 6.39 9.85
CA ALA A 111 -8.63 5.73 9.01
C ALA A 111 -10.02 6.30 9.32
N TRP A 112 -10.78 6.67 8.29
CA TRP A 112 -12.16 7.12 8.40
C TRP A 112 -13.10 6.08 7.82
N ARG A 113 -14.03 5.59 8.64
CA ARG A 113 -15.03 4.62 8.22
C ARG A 113 -16.29 5.29 7.67
N ARG A 114 -16.82 4.74 6.58
CA ARG A 114 -18.14 5.07 6.03
C ARG A 114 -18.87 3.79 5.66
N GLU A 115 -20.18 3.77 5.88
CA GLU A 115 -21.03 2.70 5.37
C GLU A 115 -21.55 3.05 3.98
N ARG A 116 -21.58 2.05 3.09
CA ARG A 116 -21.97 2.17 1.69
C ARG A 116 -22.89 1.03 1.29
N LEU A 117 -23.54 1.21 0.15
CA LEU A 117 -24.33 0.17 -0.52
C LEU A 117 -23.73 -0.07 -1.90
N SER A 118 -23.56 -1.35 -2.26
CA SER A 118 -23.18 -1.72 -3.62
C SER A 118 -24.32 -1.40 -4.59
N GLU A 119 -24.08 -1.50 -5.90
CA GLU A 119 -25.15 -1.43 -6.91
C GLU A 119 -26.29 -2.44 -6.63
N LEU A 120 -25.93 -3.61 -6.10
CA LEU A 120 -26.87 -4.68 -5.69
C LEU A 120 -27.50 -4.46 -4.29
N GLN A 121 -27.39 -3.27 -3.71
CA GLN A 121 -27.91 -2.93 -2.37
C GLN A 121 -27.32 -3.78 -1.22
N VAL A 122 -26.16 -4.40 -1.43
CA VAL A 122 -25.43 -5.10 -0.36
C VAL A 122 -24.62 -4.06 0.43
N PRO A 123 -24.78 -3.99 1.76
CA PRO A 123 -24.00 -3.08 2.58
C PRO A 123 -22.53 -3.53 2.64
N TYR A 124 -21.62 -2.57 2.52
CA TYR A 124 -20.19 -2.74 2.74
C TYR A 124 -19.63 -1.50 3.44
N SER A 125 -18.49 -1.65 4.10
CA SER A 125 -17.81 -0.51 4.71
C SER A 125 -16.61 -0.08 3.87
N GLU A 126 -16.45 1.24 3.75
CA GLU A 126 -15.31 1.94 3.15
C GLU A 126 -14.42 2.46 4.30
N LEU A 127 -13.13 2.18 4.23
CA LEU A 127 -12.10 2.82 5.05
C LEU A 127 -11.26 3.73 4.18
N GLU A 128 -11.35 5.03 4.43
CA GLU A 128 -10.53 6.07 3.78
C GLU A 128 -9.30 6.34 4.64
N VAL A 129 -8.11 6.34 4.03
CA VAL A 129 -6.89 6.94 4.58
C VAL A 129 -6.40 8.05 3.63
N LYS A 130 -5.63 8.99 4.18
CA LYS A 130 -5.02 10.08 3.41
C LYS A 130 -3.53 10.06 3.63
N SER A 131 -2.79 9.53 2.67
CA SER A 131 -1.34 9.51 2.74
C SER A 131 -0.68 9.66 1.37
N THR A 132 -0.07 10.83 1.14
CA THR A 132 0.75 11.01 -0.07
C THR A 132 1.89 9.99 -0.16
N LEU A 133 2.44 9.55 0.97
CA LEU A 133 3.46 8.50 0.98
C LEU A 133 2.86 7.15 0.55
N ALA A 134 1.71 6.75 1.10
CA ALA A 134 1.05 5.50 0.70
C ALA A 134 0.67 5.52 -0.79
N TYR A 135 0.10 6.62 -1.28
CA TYR A 135 -0.17 6.82 -2.71
C TYR A 135 1.06 6.62 -3.59
N LEU A 136 2.20 7.24 -3.22
CA LEU A 136 3.43 7.10 -4.00
C LEU A 136 3.96 5.65 -3.98
N LEU A 137 3.83 4.97 -2.85
CA LEU A 137 4.17 3.54 -2.74
C LEU A 137 3.24 2.68 -3.59
N LEU A 138 1.93 2.95 -3.61
CA LEU A 138 0.97 2.28 -4.52
C LEU A 138 1.37 2.48 -5.99
N LYS A 139 1.77 3.67 -6.41
CA LYS A 139 2.18 3.88 -7.82
C LYS A 139 3.46 3.13 -8.21
N ARG A 140 4.29 2.78 -7.23
CA ARG A 140 5.58 2.11 -7.40
C ARG A 140 5.65 0.79 -6.62
N TYR A 141 4.51 0.13 -6.43
CA TYR A 141 4.41 -1.05 -5.56
C TYR A 141 5.36 -2.16 -6.04
N ASP A 142 5.51 -2.31 -7.35
CA ASP A 142 6.36 -3.30 -7.99
C ASP A 142 7.82 -3.17 -7.60
N GLU A 143 8.38 -1.97 -7.72
CA GLU A 143 9.77 -1.73 -7.35
C GLU A 143 9.97 -1.70 -5.85
N PHE A 144 8.98 -1.18 -5.12
CA PHE A 144 9.04 -1.05 -3.67
C PHE A 144 8.98 -2.42 -2.99
N ILE A 145 7.92 -3.20 -3.23
CA ILE A 145 7.69 -4.48 -2.56
C ILE A 145 8.83 -5.46 -2.86
N VAL A 146 9.28 -5.54 -4.11
CA VAL A 146 10.40 -6.39 -4.53
C VAL A 146 11.69 -6.14 -3.73
N LYS A 147 11.93 -4.90 -3.31
CA LYS A 147 13.12 -4.49 -2.54
C LYS A 147 12.86 -4.32 -1.05
N ALA A 148 11.61 -4.45 -0.60
CA ALA A 148 11.24 -4.26 0.78
C ALA A 148 11.77 -5.42 1.66
N PRO A 149 11.89 -5.23 2.99
CA PRO A 149 12.19 -6.32 3.90
C PRO A 149 11.16 -7.45 3.82
N SER A 150 11.59 -8.69 4.09
CA SER A 150 10.76 -9.91 4.00
C SER A 150 9.41 -9.78 4.72
N GLN A 151 9.38 -9.17 5.91
CA GLN A 151 8.14 -8.96 6.66
C GLN A 151 7.12 -8.07 5.93
N VAL A 152 7.58 -7.08 5.16
CA VAL A 152 6.72 -6.21 4.34
C VAL A 152 6.19 -6.97 3.13
N GLN A 153 7.05 -7.75 2.48
CA GLN A 153 6.66 -8.61 1.35
C GLN A 153 5.60 -9.65 1.76
N LEU A 154 5.80 -10.31 2.90
CA LEU A 154 4.87 -11.32 3.41
C LEU A 154 3.54 -10.68 3.84
N ALA A 155 3.58 -9.52 4.50
CA ALA A 155 2.37 -8.77 4.83
C ALA A 155 1.62 -8.27 3.58
N PHE A 156 2.33 -7.92 2.52
CA PHE A 156 1.75 -7.58 1.22
C PHE A 156 1.02 -8.76 0.58
N LEU A 157 1.67 -9.93 0.52
CA LEU A 157 1.02 -11.16 0.06
C LEU A 157 -0.20 -11.51 0.90
N ARG A 158 -0.12 -11.32 2.23
CA ARG A 158 -1.24 -11.51 3.15
C ARG A 158 -2.41 -10.61 2.79
N GLY A 159 -2.17 -9.31 2.57
CA GLY A 159 -3.20 -8.36 2.18
C GLY A 159 -3.91 -8.77 0.89
N LEU A 160 -3.13 -9.11 -0.15
CA LEU A 160 -3.69 -9.59 -1.42
C LEU A 160 -4.53 -10.85 -1.27
N TRP A 161 -4.09 -11.81 -0.45
CA TRP A 161 -4.83 -13.06 -0.26
C TRP A 161 -6.08 -12.92 0.59
N LEU A 162 -6.13 -11.92 1.47
CA LEU A 162 -7.30 -11.63 2.29
C LEU A 162 -8.39 -10.88 1.53
N GLY A 163 -8.03 -10.13 0.48
CA GLY A 163 -9.00 -9.50 -0.41
C GLY A 163 -9.39 -10.37 -1.61
N ASP A 164 -8.49 -10.47 -2.60
CA ASP A 164 -8.72 -11.16 -3.87
C ASP A 164 -8.41 -12.67 -3.82
N GLY A 165 -7.74 -13.13 -2.77
CA GLY A 165 -7.30 -14.52 -2.64
C GLY A 165 -8.42 -15.49 -2.28
N SER A 166 -8.29 -16.71 -2.79
CA SER A 166 -9.11 -17.84 -2.40
C SER A 166 -8.33 -18.75 -1.45
N LEU A 167 -8.68 -18.72 -0.17
CA LEU A 167 -8.09 -19.62 0.84
C LEU A 167 -8.43 -21.09 0.59
N ARG A 168 -9.53 -21.39 -0.10
CA ARG A 168 -9.97 -22.76 -0.42
C ARG A 168 -9.24 -23.34 -1.62
N SER A 169 -8.98 -22.52 -2.64
CA SER A 169 -8.33 -22.99 -3.87
C SER A 169 -6.85 -22.62 -3.95
N HIS A 170 -6.32 -21.93 -2.94
CA HIS A 170 -4.93 -21.46 -2.88
C HIS A 170 -4.54 -20.54 -4.06
N LYS A 171 -5.54 -19.88 -4.66
CA LYS A 171 -5.37 -19.01 -5.84
C LYS A 171 -5.51 -17.54 -5.49
N PHE A 172 -4.66 -16.73 -6.08
CA PHE A 172 -4.87 -15.30 -6.26
C PHE A 172 -5.16 -15.04 -7.74
N ALA A 173 -6.15 -14.20 -8.02
CA ALA A 173 -6.58 -13.88 -9.38
C ALA A 173 -6.55 -12.37 -9.58
N ASN A 174 -5.95 -11.89 -10.67
CA ASN A 174 -5.99 -10.47 -10.99
C ASN A 174 -5.84 -10.22 -12.50
N THR A 175 -6.30 -9.06 -12.96
CA THR A 175 -6.17 -8.62 -14.36
C THR A 175 -4.94 -7.74 -14.59
N ASP A 176 -4.36 -7.18 -13.53
CA ASP A 176 -3.10 -6.44 -13.59
C ASP A 176 -1.91 -7.41 -13.67
N LEU A 177 -1.33 -7.54 -14.86
CA LEU A 177 -0.16 -8.38 -15.09
C LEU A 177 1.06 -7.95 -14.25
N ARG A 178 1.21 -6.66 -13.97
CA ARG A 178 2.31 -6.14 -13.14
C ARG A 178 2.18 -6.64 -11.70
N LEU A 179 0.95 -6.72 -11.18
CA LEU A 179 0.68 -7.25 -9.85
C LEU A 179 0.95 -8.75 -9.80
N ILE A 180 0.55 -9.47 -10.85
CA ILE A 180 0.84 -10.90 -10.99
C ILE A 180 2.35 -11.15 -10.96
N GLU A 181 3.15 -10.40 -11.71
CA GLU A 181 4.61 -10.55 -11.74
C GLU A 181 5.24 -10.32 -10.36
N VAL A 182 4.77 -9.32 -9.61
CA VAL A 182 5.23 -9.07 -8.23
C VAL A 182 4.87 -10.24 -7.31
N VAL A 183 3.65 -10.76 -7.44
CA VAL A 183 3.16 -11.92 -6.69
C VAL A 183 3.88 -13.21 -7.09
N GLU A 184 4.41 -13.32 -8.30
CA GLU A 184 5.27 -14.45 -8.69
C GLU A 184 6.68 -14.31 -8.10
N GLU A 185 7.21 -13.10 -7.96
CA GLU A 185 8.56 -12.89 -7.46
C GLU A 185 8.71 -13.17 -5.96
N GLN A 186 7.72 -12.82 -5.14
CA GLN A 186 7.82 -12.99 -3.69
C GLN A 186 7.87 -14.47 -3.24
N PRO A 187 6.97 -15.37 -3.68
CA PRO A 187 7.01 -16.79 -3.35
C PRO A 187 8.33 -17.45 -3.74
N ARG A 188 8.93 -17.08 -4.89
CA ARG A 188 10.26 -17.60 -5.29
C ARG A 188 11.33 -17.27 -4.24
N LYS A 189 11.33 -16.04 -3.71
CA LYS A 189 12.29 -15.61 -2.67
C LYS A 189 12.08 -16.33 -1.33
N HIS A 190 10.86 -16.75 -1.05
CA HIS A 190 10.48 -17.41 0.20
C HIS A 190 10.38 -18.93 0.08
N HIS A 191 10.89 -19.50 -1.02
CA HIS A 191 10.86 -20.94 -1.31
C HIS A 191 9.45 -21.56 -1.28
N ILE A 192 8.44 -20.79 -1.69
CA ILE A 192 7.07 -21.24 -1.85
C ILE A 192 6.87 -21.64 -3.32
N GLU A 193 6.49 -22.89 -3.55
CA GLU A 193 6.16 -23.37 -4.90
C GLU A 193 4.78 -22.87 -5.33
N PHE A 194 4.70 -22.41 -6.57
CA PHE A 194 3.46 -21.94 -7.18
C PHE A 194 3.46 -22.19 -8.69
N THR A 195 2.29 -22.04 -9.30
CA THR A 195 2.11 -22.06 -10.74
C THR A 195 1.33 -20.84 -11.19
N ARG A 196 1.69 -20.31 -12.36
CA ARG A 196 0.90 -19.29 -13.05
C ARG A 196 -0.02 -19.95 -14.06
N GLN A 197 -1.29 -19.54 -14.06
CA GLN A 197 -2.30 -19.97 -15.02
C GLN A 197 -2.83 -18.75 -15.79
N GLY A 198 -3.21 -18.98 -17.05
CA GLY A 198 -3.71 -17.96 -17.95
C GLY A 198 -2.67 -17.47 -18.97
N PRO A 199 -3.01 -16.43 -19.75
CA PRO A 199 -4.23 -15.63 -19.62
C PRO A 199 -5.52 -16.41 -19.94
N HIS A 200 -6.60 -16.10 -19.22
CA HIS A 200 -7.94 -16.62 -19.50
C HIS A 200 -8.91 -15.47 -19.82
N PRO A 201 -9.97 -15.70 -20.63
CA PRO A 201 -11.03 -14.72 -20.83
C PRO A 201 -11.78 -14.45 -19.51
N ASN A 202 -11.93 -13.19 -19.12
CA ASN A 202 -12.71 -12.81 -17.96
C ASN A 202 -14.20 -12.73 -18.32
N ARG A 203 -14.98 -13.75 -17.95
CA ARG A 203 -16.39 -13.90 -18.37
C ARG A 203 -17.38 -12.93 -17.69
N GLY A 204 -16.93 -11.81 -17.10
CA GLY A 204 -17.80 -10.85 -16.41
C GLY A 204 -17.31 -9.39 -16.32
N LEU A 205 -16.03 -9.08 -16.60
CA LEU A 205 -15.46 -7.73 -16.45
C LEU A 205 -14.79 -7.23 -17.76
N GLY A 206 -15.44 -7.48 -18.90
CA GLY A 206 -14.99 -7.04 -20.22
C GLY A 206 -13.90 -7.92 -20.85
N GLU A 207 -13.21 -7.39 -21.86
CA GLU A 207 -12.19 -8.13 -22.65
C GLU A 207 -10.85 -8.35 -21.93
N LYS A 208 -10.70 -7.86 -20.69
CA LYS A 208 -9.43 -7.97 -19.95
C LYS A 208 -9.14 -9.43 -19.61
N LEU A 209 -7.93 -9.86 -19.91
CA LEU A 209 -7.46 -11.19 -19.57
C LEU A 209 -7.21 -11.28 -18.06
N ILE A 210 -7.57 -12.42 -17.47
CA ILE A 210 -7.31 -12.73 -16.05
C ILE A 210 -6.20 -13.76 -15.94
N TYR A 211 -5.33 -13.57 -14.94
CA TYR A 211 -4.27 -14.50 -14.59
C TYR A 211 -4.51 -15.02 -13.18
N TYR A 212 -3.99 -16.22 -12.92
CA TYR A 212 -4.03 -16.82 -11.60
C TYR A 212 -2.63 -17.20 -11.14
N VAL A 213 -2.32 -16.93 -9.88
CA VAL A 213 -1.18 -17.51 -9.17
C VAL A 213 -1.74 -18.53 -8.19
N HIS A 214 -1.37 -19.80 -8.38
CA HIS A 214 -1.79 -20.91 -7.55
C HIS A 214 -0.61 -21.41 -6.71
N VAL A 215 -0.67 -21.20 -5.39
CA VAL A 215 0.30 -21.77 -4.45
C VAL A 215 0.03 -23.28 -4.38
N LEU A 216 1.08 -24.08 -4.60
CA LEU A 216 0.94 -25.53 -4.62
C LEU A 216 0.59 -26.07 -3.23
N ASP A 217 -0.17 -27.17 -3.17
CA ASP A 217 -0.65 -27.75 -1.90
C ASP A 217 0.50 -28.12 -0.96
N ASN A 218 1.61 -28.62 -1.50
CA ASN A 218 2.83 -28.92 -0.74
C ASN A 218 3.50 -27.68 -0.15
N SER A 219 3.23 -26.48 -0.66
CA SER A 219 3.79 -25.20 -0.20
C SER A 219 2.77 -24.32 0.51
N TRP A 220 1.49 -24.68 0.49
CA TRP A 220 0.41 -23.87 1.08
C TRP A 220 0.55 -23.74 2.61
N HIS A 221 0.97 -24.79 3.29
CA HIS A 221 1.21 -24.74 4.74
C HIS A 221 2.32 -23.74 5.09
N LEU A 222 3.41 -23.73 4.31
CA LEU A 222 4.51 -22.78 4.46
C LEU A 222 4.04 -21.35 4.15
N PHE A 223 3.30 -21.17 3.05
CA PHE A 223 2.72 -19.87 2.69
C PHE A 223 1.87 -19.30 3.82
N ARG A 224 0.92 -20.08 4.35
CA ARG A 224 0.06 -19.65 5.47
C ARG A 224 0.85 -19.28 6.72
N ALA A 225 1.86 -20.09 7.06
CA ALA A 225 2.70 -19.83 8.22
C ALA A 225 3.47 -18.51 8.08
N LEU A 226 4.08 -18.26 6.91
CA LEU A 226 4.85 -17.06 6.64
C LEU A 226 3.97 -15.81 6.53
N THR A 227 2.79 -15.92 5.91
CA THR A 227 1.85 -14.81 5.75
C THR A 227 0.92 -14.63 6.95
N GLN A 228 0.98 -15.48 7.97
CA GLN A 228 0.13 -15.40 9.16
C GLN A 228 -1.37 -15.37 8.82
N ILE A 229 -1.77 -16.06 7.75
CA ILE A 229 -3.18 -16.29 7.42
C ILE A 229 -3.66 -17.43 8.29
N ALA A 230 -4.55 -17.12 9.23
CA ALA A 230 -5.16 -18.12 10.10
C ALA A 230 -5.94 -19.17 9.28
N GLU A 231 -6.04 -20.39 9.81
CA GLU A 231 -7.06 -21.33 9.34
C GLU A 231 -8.43 -20.68 9.58
N SER A 232 -9.12 -20.30 8.50
CA SER A 232 -10.55 -20.01 8.66
C SER A 232 -11.18 -21.28 9.25
N PRO A 233 -11.94 -21.21 10.35
CA PRO A 233 -12.83 -22.31 10.69
C PRO A 233 -13.72 -22.55 9.44
N PRO A 234 -14.12 -23.80 9.16
CA PRO A 234 -14.97 -24.08 8.02
C PRO A 234 -16.17 -23.14 8.11
N ARG A 235 -16.33 -22.27 7.11
CA ARG A 235 -17.55 -21.47 6.97
C ARG A 235 -18.69 -22.48 7.01
N SER A 236 -19.62 -22.29 7.95
CA SER A 236 -20.80 -23.15 8.08
C SER A 236 -21.38 -23.33 6.68
N ALA A 237 -21.43 -24.58 6.23
CA ALA A 237 -22.05 -24.91 4.97
C ALA A 237 -23.43 -24.23 4.96
N CYS A 238 -23.68 -23.41 3.93
CA CYS A 238 -25.04 -23.04 3.58
C CYS A 238 -25.83 -24.34 3.55
N LYS A 239 -26.68 -24.54 4.56
CA LYS A 239 -27.74 -25.52 4.47
C LYS A 239 -28.66 -24.98 3.38
N SER A 240 -28.48 -25.48 2.16
CA SER A 240 -29.51 -25.48 1.14
C SER A 240 -30.67 -26.26 1.73
N THR A 241 -31.65 -25.55 2.27
CA THR A 241 -32.95 -26.13 2.52
C THR A 241 -33.72 -26.02 1.22
N VAL A 242 -34.05 -27.20 0.68
CA VAL A 242 -34.94 -27.46 -0.46
C VAL A 242 -36.31 -26.86 -0.19
#